data_AF-A0A2J8KID6-F1
#
_entry.id   AF-A0A2J8KID6-F1
#
_cell.length_a   1.000
_cell.length_b   1.000
_cell.length_c   1.000
_cell.angle_alpha   90.00
_cell.angle_beta   90.00
_cell.angle_gamma   90.00
#
_symmetry.space_group_name_H-M   'P 1'
#
loop_
_entity.id
_entity.type
_entity.pdbx_description
1 polymer ?
#
loop_
_entity_poly.entity_id
_entity_poly.type
_entity_poly.pdbx_seq_one_letter_code
_entity_poly.pdbx_strand_id
1 'polypeptide(L)' 'MPGRSRVALVLLAAAVSCAVAQHAPPWTEDCRKSTYPPSGPT' A
#
# COMPACT_ATOMS: atom_id res chain seq x y z
N MET A 1 -33.34 -10.27 2.91
CA MET A 1 -32.23 -9.96 3.84
C MET A 1 -31.15 -9.13 3.14
N PRO A 2 -31.27 -7.79 3.12
CA PRO A 2 -30.23 -6.92 2.53
C PRO A 2 -28.89 -6.95 3.28
N GLY A 3 -28.88 -7.40 4.54
CA GLY A 3 -27.67 -7.47 5.38
C GLY A 3 -26.60 -8.45 4.89
N ARG A 4 -26.98 -9.65 4.44
CA ARG A 4 -26.02 -10.69 3.98
C ARG A 4 -25.32 -10.30 2.68
N SER A 5 -26.02 -9.58 1.80
CA SER A 5 -25.44 -9.04 0.56
C SER A 5 -24.43 -7.92 0.85
N ARG A 6 -24.76 -6.99 1.76
CA ARG A 6 -23.83 -5.93 2.18
C ARG A 6 -22.57 -6.48 2.85
N VAL A 7 -22.71 -7.48 3.72
CA VAL A 7 -21.55 -8.12 4.37
C VAL A 7 -20.63 -8.78 3.34
N ALA A 8 -21.19 -9.49 2.35
CA ALA A 8 -20.40 -10.09 1.27
C ALA A 8 -19.63 -9.05 0.46
N LEU A 9 -20.26 -7.92 0.13
CA LEU A 9 -19.61 -6.81 -0.58
C LEU A 9 -18.46 -6.20 0.22
N VAL A 10 -18.64 -5.99 1.53
CA VAL A 10 -17.59 -5.46 2.41
C VAL A 10 -16.40 -6.42 2.48
N LEU A 11 -16.66 -7.71 2.65
CA LEU A 11 -15.60 -8.72 2.68
C LEU A 11 -14.83 -8.79 1.35
N LEU A 12 -15.55 -8.69 0.23
CA LEU A 12 -14.94 -8.72 -1.10
C LEU A 12 -14.09 -7.47 -1.35
N ALA A 13 -14.58 -6.29 -0.97
CA ALA A 13 -13.80 -5.05 -1.02
C ALA A 13 -12.54 -5.14 -0.16
N ALA A 14 -12.65 -5.63 1.07
CA ALA A 14 -11.51 -5.82 1.96
C ALA A 14 -10.46 -6.79 1.37
N ALA A 15 -10.89 -7.91 0.80
CA ALA A 15 -10.00 -8.88 0.16
C ALA A 15 -9.25 -8.27 -1.04
N VAL A 16 -9.96 -7.51 -1.88
CA VAL A 16 -9.35 -6.81 -3.03
C VAL A 16 -8.32 -5.77 -2.57
N SER A 17 -8.67 -4.94 -1.58
CA SER A 17 -7.73 -3.95 -1.02
C SER A 17 -6.49 -4.61 -0.43
N CYS A 18 -6.65 -5.73 0.28
CA CYS A 18 -5.54 -6.46 0.84
C CYS A 18 -4.64 -7.04 -0.26
N ALA A 19 -5.22 -7.65 -1.30
CA ALA A 19 -4.48 -8.18 -2.43
C ALA A 19 -3.67 -7.09 -3.16
N VAL A 20 -4.26 -5.91 -3.37
CA VAL A 20 -3.55 -4.77 -3.98
C VAL A 20 -2.39 -4.30 -3.12
N ALA A 21 -2.58 -4.21 -1.79
CA ALA A 21 -1.53 -3.80 -0.87
C ALA A 21 -0.34 -4.78 -0.83
N GLN A 22 -0.60 -6.08 -0.99
CA GLN A 22 0.45 -7.12 -1.06
C GLN A 22 1.11 -7.19 -2.43
N HIS A 23 0.40 -6.80 -3.50
CA HIS A 23 0.92 -6.84 -4.86
C HIS A 23 1.74 -5.60 -5.22
N ALA A 24 1.45 -4.45 -4.62
CA ALA A 24 2.28 -3.27 -4.80
C ALA A 24 3.68 -3.56 -4.24
N PRO A 25 4.74 -3.48 -5.07
CA PRO A 25 6.09 -3.57 -4.54
C PRO A 25 6.28 -2.45 -3.50
N PRO A 26 7.06 -2.68 -2.43
CA PRO A 26 7.38 -1.62 -1.50
C PRO A 26 7.88 -0.42 -2.28
N TRP A 27 7.49 0.80 -1.88
CA TRP A 27 8.01 2.00 -2.52
C TRP A 27 9.52 2.05 -2.26
N THR A 28 10.28 1.64 -3.27
CA THR A 28 11.74 1.55 -3.22
C THR A 28 12.31 2.62 -4.12
N GLU A 29 13.25 3.38 -3.60
CA GLU A 29 14.11 4.22 -4.40
C GLU A 29 15.41 3.48 -4.68
N ASP A 30 16.05 3.80 -5.80
CA ASP A 30 17.43 3.39 -6.04
C ASP A 30 18.34 3.82 -4.89
N CYS A 31 19.36 3.00 -4.61
CA CYS A 31 20.34 3.28 -3.57
C CYS A 31 20.91 4.68 -3.73
N ARG A 32 20.64 5.55 -2.75
CA ARG A 32 21.16 6.92 -2.72
C ARG A 32 22.68 6.87 -2.63
N LYS A 33 23.35 7.70 -3.44
CA LYS A 33 24.80 7.86 -3.45
C LYS A 33 25.16 9.30 -3.12
N SER A 34 26.37 9.50 -2.64
CA SER A 34 26.94 10.84 -2.37
C SER A 34 26.09 11.70 -1.41
N THR A 35 25.33 11.06 -0.53
CA THR A 35 24.56 11.73 0.54
C THR A 35 25.42 12.02 1.78
N TYR A 36 26.72 11.69 1.74
CA TYR A 36 27.67 12.00 2.80
C TYR A 36 28.79 12.96 2.31
N PRO A 37 29.14 13.99 3.09
CA PRO A 37 28.54 14.39 4.36
C PRO A 37 27.09 14.88 4.20
N PRO A 38 26.23 14.70 5.22
CA PRO A 38 24.80 14.98 5.11
C PRO A 38 24.55 16.45 4.78
N SER A 39 23.77 16.68 3.73
CA SER A 39 23.27 17.99 3.32
C SER A 39 21.86 17.82 2.74
N GLY A 40 20.91 18.68 3.14
CA GLY A 40 19.50 18.56 2.73
C GLY A 40 18.73 19.88 2.87
N PRO A 41 17.50 19.96 2.33
CA PRO A 41 16.68 21.16 2.43
C PRO A 41 16.28 21.42 3.89
N THR A 42 16.47 22.66 4.35
CA THR A 42 15.96 23.18 5.63
C THR A 42 14.46 23.36 5.59
#